data_AF-A0A351C0C0-F1
#
_entry.id   AF-A0A351C0C0-F1
#
_cell.length_a   1.000
_cell.length_b   1.000
_cell.length_c   1.000
_cell.angle_alpha   90.00
_cell.angle_beta   90.00
_cell.angle_gamma   90.00
#
_symmetry.space_group_name_H-M   'P 1'
#
loop_
_entity.id
_entity.type
_entity.pdbx_description
1 polymer ?
#
loop_
_entity_poly.entity_id
_entity_poly.type
_entity_poly.pdbx_seq_one_letter_code
_entity_poly.pdbx_strand_id
1 'polypeptide(L)'
;GAGTYFAIKSKRENFFNGRIKRLIIPYIFGVFILIPPQKFLEAIQQSGFEGNYLTFLTQLPQGLLNENFGWNLIWTGYLGYHIWYLVYLFVQTILFLPMFKLFLKNQNKVCEQSDKLFRSFYTFWYIIIPFVLLEFLLRPLFPQYLNWADFATFSLYFLLGFILQINQKIILFIEKNVYKFLLIAISCWSLYLINKTFLDNISIPAYTLDYFFSIILKNLNSISWVLAFIGLGKKFLDFNHRYLNDLNQGILPFYILHQTVIVIFGYFVVQWDVSILEKFLIIFTISFIVTIGLYQIIRRNNMMRFFFGMKRKGVNP
;
A
#
# COMPACT_ATOMS: atom_id res chain seq x y z
N GLY A 1 5.52 -6.70 5.35
CA GLY A 1 6.29 -7.81 5.94
C GLY A 1 7.50 -8.23 5.13
N ALA A 2 7.31 -8.79 3.93
CA ALA A 2 8.38 -9.44 3.17
C ALA A 2 9.64 -8.58 2.96
N GLY A 3 9.49 -7.31 2.56
CA GLY A 3 10.64 -6.40 2.42
C GLY A 3 11.40 -6.14 3.72
N THR A 4 10.72 -6.21 4.88
CA THR A 4 11.34 -6.08 6.20
C THR A 4 12.11 -7.35 6.57
N TYR A 5 11.59 -8.54 6.24
CA TYR A 5 12.32 -9.81 6.42
C TYR A 5 13.68 -9.78 5.72
N PHE A 6 13.71 -9.39 4.44
CA PHE A 6 14.97 -9.26 3.69
C PHE A 6 15.87 -8.16 4.24
N ALA A 7 15.30 -7.04 4.69
CA ALA A 7 16.07 -5.96 5.29
C ALA A 7 16.74 -6.36 6.62
N ILE A 8 16.07 -7.13 7.48
CA ILE A 8 16.67 -7.63 8.74
C ILE A 8 17.81 -8.61 8.45
N LYS A 9 17.64 -9.50 7.45
CA LYS A 9 18.70 -10.47 7.07
C LYS A 9 19.89 -9.83 6.37
N SER A 10 19.72 -8.66 5.75
CA SER A 10 20.80 -7.93 5.09
C SER A 10 21.76 -7.33 6.12
N LYS A 11 23.00 -7.84 6.19
CA LYS A 11 24.06 -7.34 7.09
C LYS A 11 24.79 -6.07 6.59
N ARG A 12 24.37 -5.49 5.46
CA ARG A 12 25.17 -4.49 4.72
C ARG A 12 25.12 -3.07 5.27
N GLU A 13 24.01 -2.69 5.88
CA GLU A 13 23.82 -1.38 6.49
C GLU A 13 23.11 -1.55 7.84
N ASN A 14 23.27 -0.58 8.75
CA ASN A 14 22.45 -0.51 9.94
C ASN A 14 20.97 -0.51 9.50
N PHE A 15 20.22 -1.51 9.98
CA PHE A 15 18.83 -1.74 9.62
C PHE A 15 18.01 -0.44 9.69
N PHE A 16 18.12 0.31 10.79
CA PHE A 16 17.33 1.53 11.01
C PHE A 16 17.65 2.60 9.96
N ASN A 17 18.93 2.85 9.70
CA ASN A 17 19.37 3.82 8.68
C ASN A 17 18.91 3.41 7.28
N GLY A 18 18.98 2.12 6.96
CA GLY A 18 18.47 1.59 5.69
C GLY A 18 16.96 1.81 5.52
N ARG A 19 16.18 1.71 6.61
CA ARG A 19 14.72 1.99 6.58
C ARG A 19 14.42 3.47 6.45
N ILE A 20 15.14 4.35 7.14
CA ILE A 20 15.00 5.81 6.99
C ILE A 20 15.26 6.21 5.54
N LYS A 21 16.41 5.81 4.97
CA LYS A 21 16.78 6.16 3.59
C LYS A 21 15.78 5.67 2.57
N ARG A 22 15.18 4.49 2.80
CA ARG A 22 14.25 3.87 1.86
C ARG A 22 12.81 4.36 1.98
N LEU A 23 12.37 4.81 3.15
CA LEU A 23 10.95 5.12 3.41
C LEU A 23 10.73 6.60 3.78
N ILE A 24 11.48 7.13 4.74
CA ILE A 24 11.26 8.47 5.27
C ILE A 24 11.81 9.54 4.35
N ILE A 25 13.01 9.36 3.80
CA ILE A 25 13.59 10.33 2.86
C ILE A 25 12.69 10.52 1.63
N PRO A 26 12.20 9.44 0.98
CA PRO A 26 11.30 9.60 -0.16
C PRO A 26 9.93 10.14 0.21
N TYR A 27 9.45 9.85 1.42
CA TYR A 27 8.22 10.47 1.93
C TYR A 27 8.36 11.99 2.06
N ILE A 28 9.39 12.46 2.77
CA ILE A 28 9.66 13.90 2.95
C ILE A 28 9.84 14.58 1.59
N PHE A 29 10.66 13.99 0.71
CA PHE A 29 10.85 14.53 -0.64
C PHE A 29 9.52 14.63 -1.40
N GLY A 30 8.69 13.59 -1.35
CA GLY A 30 7.39 13.60 -2.01
C GLY A 30 6.44 14.66 -1.45
N VAL A 31 6.39 14.84 -0.13
CA VAL A 31 5.58 15.88 0.54
C VAL A 31 5.96 17.28 0.07
N PHE A 32 7.25 17.58 -0.06
CA PHE A 32 7.68 18.93 -0.42
C PHE A 32 7.77 19.20 -1.92
N ILE A 33 7.93 18.17 -2.75
CA ILE A 33 8.21 18.36 -4.19
C ILE A 33 7.11 17.78 -5.08
N LEU A 34 6.62 16.57 -4.78
CA LEU A 34 5.75 15.82 -5.70
C LEU A 34 4.26 16.01 -5.42
N ILE A 35 3.89 16.26 -4.17
CA ILE A 35 2.51 16.45 -3.73
C ILE A 35 1.99 17.87 -3.98
N PRO A 36 2.77 18.96 -3.81
CA PRO A 36 2.25 20.31 -4.00
C PRO A 36 1.63 20.58 -5.37
N PRO A 37 2.16 20.07 -6.50
CA PRO A 37 1.47 20.17 -7.79
C PRO A 37 0.07 19.52 -7.79
N GLN A 38 -0.10 18.39 -7.10
CA GLN A 38 -1.42 17.74 -6.97
C GLN A 38 -2.38 18.61 -6.16
N LYS A 39 -1.92 19.09 -4.99
CA LYS A 39 -2.73 19.97 -4.12
C LYS A 39 -3.11 21.28 -4.79
N PHE A 40 -2.23 21.82 -5.63
CA PHE A 40 -2.50 23.05 -6.37
C PHE A 40 -3.65 22.86 -7.37
N LEU A 41 -3.61 21.81 -8.18
CA LEU A 41 -4.68 21.50 -9.14
C LEU A 41 -6.00 21.19 -8.42
N GLU A 42 -5.93 20.49 -7.29
CA GLU A 42 -7.09 20.26 -6.43
C GLU A 42 -7.67 21.56 -5.86
N ALA A 43 -6.82 22.47 -5.38
CA ALA A 43 -7.24 23.77 -4.84
C ALA A 43 -7.91 24.64 -5.91
N ILE A 44 -7.40 24.63 -7.15
CA ILE A 44 -8.05 25.31 -8.27
C ILE A 44 -9.45 24.72 -8.52
N GLN A 45 -9.56 23.40 -8.55
CA GLN A 45 -10.79 22.72 -8.96
C GLN A 45 -11.87 22.69 -7.87
N GLN A 46 -11.49 22.44 -6.61
CA GLN A 46 -12.43 22.23 -5.51
C GLN A 46 -12.62 23.49 -4.66
N SER A 47 -11.56 24.27 -4.46
CA SER A 47 -11.58 25.43 -3.55
C SER A 47 -11.69 26.77 -4.27
N GLY A 48 -11.68 26.77 -5.62
CA GLY A 48 -11.72 27.99 -6.41
C GLY A 48 -10.49 28.88 -6.21
N PHE A 49 -9.31 28.29 -5.98
CA PHE A 49 -8.08 29.04 -5.76
C PHE A 49 -7.73 29.89 -7.00
N GLU A 50 -7.75 31.22 -6.84
CA GLU A 50 -7.37 32.19 -7.86
C GLU A 50 -5.93 32.68 -7.61
N GLY A 51 -4.95 31.96 -8.15
CA GLY A 51 -3.55 32.33 -8.02
C GLY A 51 -2.62 31.45 -8.84
N ASN A 52 -1.37 31.88 -8.96
CA ASN A 52 -0.34 31.06 -9.60
C ASN A 52 0.27 30.05 -8.59
N TYR A 53 1.05 29.11 -9.12
CA TYR A 53 1.67 28.05 -8.32
C TYR A 53 2.62 28.57 -7.23
N LEU A 54 3.34 29.68 -7.46
CA LEU A 54 4.23 30.25 -6.46
C LEU A 54 3.45 30.83 -5.28
N THR A 55 2.36 31.55 -5.56
CA THR A 55 1.44 32.05 -4.53
C THR A 55 0.91 30.88 -3.70
N PHE A 56 0.47 29.81 -4.36
CA PHE A 56 0.02 28.59 -3.67
C PHE A 56 1.10 28.00 -2.75
N LEU A 57 2.34 27.88 -3.22
CA LEU A 57 3.44 27.36 -2.41
C LEU A 57 3.74 28.21 -1.18
N THR A 58 3.58 29.53 -1.25
CA THR A 58 3.78 30.40 -0.07
C THR A 58 2.68 30.24 0.97
N GLN A 59 1.46 29.89 0.56
CA GLN A 59 0.30 29.70 1.44
C GLN A 59 0.18 28.26 1.97
N LEU A 60 0.76 27.29 1.25
CA LEU A 60 0.67 25.87 1.58
C LEU A 60 1.11 25.55 3.03
N PRO A 61 2.25 26.04 3.55
CA PRO A 61 2.66 25.74 4.93
C PRO A 61 1.64 26.19 5.97
N GLN A 62 1.03 27.37 5.78
CA GLN A 62 0.02 27.90 6.70
C GLN A 62 -1.23 27.03 6.69
N GLY A 63 -1.68 26.60 5.50
CA GLY A 63 -2.80 25.66 5.38
C GLY A 63 -2.53 24.31 6.05
N LEU A 64 -1.30 23.80 5.96
CA LEU A 64 -0.91 22.54 6.61
C LEU A 64 -0.82 22.64 8.14
N LEU A 65 -0.38 23.79 8.67
CA LEU A 65 -0.17 24.01 10.11
C LEU A 65 -1.45 24.35 10.87
N ASN A 66 -2.46 24.89 10.19
CA ASN A 66 -3.74 25.24 10.80
C ASN A 66 -4.61 24.01 11.11
N GLU A 67 -4.31 22.86 10.51
CA GLU A 67 -5.01 21.60 10.75
C GLU A 67 -4.51 20.93 12.04
N ASN A 68 -5.39 20.80 13.04
CA ASN A 68 -5.07 20.06 14.26
C ASN A 68 -5.60 18.62 14.17
N PHE A 69 -4.71 17.69 13.80
CA PHE A 69 -5.05 16.27 13.71
C PHE A 69 -5.19 15.55 15.06
N GLY A 70 -4.73 16.18 16.16
CA GLY A 70 -4.70 15.56 17.47
C GLY A 70 -3.96 14.22 17.48
N TRP A 71 -4.50 13.25 18.22
CA TRP A 71 -3.95 11.88 18.34
C TRP A 71 -4.43 10.92 17.23
N ASN A 72 -4.76 11.42 16.03
CA ASN A 72 -5.19 10.58 14.90
C ASN A 72 -4.08 10.38 13.87
N LEU A 73 -4.19 9.34 13.03
CA LEU A 73 -3.20 9.04 11.97
C LEU A 73 -3.54 9.63 10.60
N ILE A 74 -4.64 10.36 10.48
CA ILE A 74 -5.17 10.91 9.21
C ILE A 74 -4.17 11.87 8.55
N TRP A 75 -3.37 12.55 9.36
CA TRP A 75 -2.30 13.45 8.88
C TRP A 75 -1.37 12.77 7.88
N THR A 76 -1.15 11.45 8.00
CA THR A 76 -0.28 10.69 7.09
C THR A 76 -0.80 10.72 5.65
N GLY A 77 -2.12 10.59 5.46
CA GLY A 77 -2.80 10.73 4.18
C GLY A 77 -2.91 12.17 3.73
N TYR A 78 -3.25 13.07 4.65
CA TYR A 78 -3.41 14.49 4.36
C TYR A 78 -2.12 15.15 3.85
N LEU A 79 -0.97 14.79 4.45
CA LEU A 79 0.34 15.26 4.01
C LEU A 79 0.89 14.40 2.87
N GLY A 80 0.74 13.09 2.99
CA GLY A 80 1.39 12.11 2.12
C GLY A 80 0.65 11.78 0.85
N TYR A 81 -0.61 12.18 0.67
CA TYR A 81 -1.46 11.75 -0.44
C TYR A 81 -1.25 10.26 -0.66
N HIS A 82 -0.89 9.82 -1.87
CA HIS A 82 -0.70 8.41 -2.20
C HIS A 82 0.49 7.73 -1.57
N ILE A 83 1.50 8.48 -1.11
CA ILE A 83 2.71 7.95 -0.48
C ILE A 83 2.60 7.81 1.04
N TRP A 84 1.41 8.03 1.63
CA TRP A 84 1.11 7.81 3.06
C TRP A 84 1.63 6.46 3.57
N TYR A 85 1.57 5.44 2.72
CA TYR A 85 1.95 4.06 3.06
C TYR A 85 3.43 3.92 3.46
N LEU A 86 4.31 4.83 3.01
CA LEU A 86 5.73 4.80 3.40
C LEU A 86 5.91 5.06 4.91
N VAL A 87 5.14 5.99 5.48
CA VAL A 87 5.16 6.27 6.92
C VAL A 87 4.60 5.08 7.69
N TYR A 88 3.46 4.52 7.25
CA TYR A 88 2.86 3.34 7.87
C TYR A 88 3.86 2.17 7.91
N LEU A 89 4.50 1.88 6.77
CA LEU A 89 5.53 0.84 6.69
C LEU A 89 6.70 1.10 7.63
N PHE A 90 7.15 2.34 7.77
CA PHE A 90 8.27 2.69 8.65
C PHE A 90 7.90 2.46 10.12
N VAL A 91 6.77 3.00 10.56
CA VAL A 91 6.28 2.86 11.93
C VAL A 91 6.01 1.39 12.27
N GLN A 92 5.29 0.66 11.40
CA GLN A 92 5.07 -0.78 11.57
C GLN A 92 6.37 -1.56 11.61
N THR A 93 7.37 -1.18 10.80
CA THR A 93 8.69 -1.83 10.82
C THR A 93 9.37 -1.70 12.18
N ILE A 94 9.33 -0.52 12.81
CA ILE A 94 9.94 -0.28 14.12
C ILE A 94 9.13 -0.96 15.22
N LEU A 95 7.80 -0.75 15.23
CA LEU A 95 6.89 -1.29 16.22
C LEU A 95 6.96 -2.81 16.31
N PHE A 96 6.97 -3.51 15.17
CA PHE A 96 7.01 -4.97 15.12
C PHE A 96 8.44 -5.55 15.09
N LEU A 97 9.49 -4.71 15.10
CA LEU A 97 10.88 -5.19 15.10
C LEU A 97 11.22 -6.19 16.22
N PRO A 98 10.89 -5.95 17.51
CA PRO A 98 11.19 -6.92 18.56
C PRO A 98 10.49 -8.25 18.31
N MET A 99 9.22 -8.20 17.89
CA MET A 99 8.45 -9.39 17.57
C MET A 99 9.03 -10.17 16.37
N PHE A 100 9.46 -9.48 15.32
CA PHE A 100 10.12 -10.10 14.17
C PHE A 100 11.46 -10.74 14.52
N LYS A 101 12.26 -10.11 15.40
CA LYS A 101 13.49 -10.73 15.91
C LYS A 101 13.18 -12.01 16.69
N LEU A 102 12.11 -12.02 17.49
CA LEU A 102 11.65 -13.23 18.18
C LEU A 102 11.19 -14.32 17.20
N PHE A 103 10.45 -13.96 16.14
CA PHE A 103 10.05 -14.91 15.09
C PHE A 103 11.27 -15.50 14.37
N LEU A 104 12.27 -14.68 14.06
CA LEU A 104 13.51 -15.14 13.44
C LEU A 104 14.39 -15.99 14.38
N LYS A 105 14.33 -15.75 15.69
CA LYS A 105 15.00 -16.61 16.69
C LYS A 105 14.32 -17.96 16.82
N ASN A 106 12.99 -17.99 16.76
CA ASN A 106 12.16 -19.18 16.96
C ASN A 106 11.52 -19.68 15.66
N GLN A 107 12.26 -19.67 14.55
CA GLN A 107 11.70 -19.97 13.21
C GLN A 107 10.97 -21.30 13.15
N ASN A 108 11.51 -22.35 13.76
CA ASN A 108 10.87 -23.68 13.78
C ASN A 108 9.48 -23.64 14.40
N LYS A 109 9.30 -22.93 15.51
CA LYS A 109 8.00 -22.78 16.18
C LYS A 109 7.02 -21.96 15.33
N VAL A 110 7.50 -20.89 14.69
CA VAL A 110 6.67 -20.09 13.77
C VAL A 110 6.23 -20.94 12.57
N CYS A 111 7.14 -21.72 11.98
CA CYS A 111 6.83 -22.66 10.91
C CYS A 111 5.77 -23.67 11.36
N GLU A 112 5.94 -24.32 12.51
CA GLU A 112 4.97 -25.30 13.03
C GLU A 112 3.58 -24.69 13.26
N GLN A 113 3.52 -23.50 13.88
CA GLN A 113 2.24 -22.80 14.10
C GLN A 113 1.58 -22.38 12.79
N SER A 114 2.37 -21.88 11.84
CA SER A 114 1.84 -21.51 10.53
C SER A 114 1.42 -22.72 9.70
N ASP A 115 2.11 -23.86 9.80
CA ASP A 115 1.72 -25.11 9.16
C ASP A 115 0.34 -25.58 9.67
N LYS A 116 0.00 -25.33 10.95
CA LYS A 116 -1.35 -25.59 11.49
C LYS A 116 -2.40 -24.67 10.88
N LEU A 117 -2.11 -23.37 10.74
CA LEU A 117 -3.02 -22.38 10.16
C LEU A 117 -3.28 -22.60 8.66
N PHE A 118 -2.29 -23.13 7.93
CA PHE A 118 -2.36 -23.39 6.49
C PHE A 118 -2.46 -24.89 6.16
N ARG A 119 -2.86 -25.74 7.12
CA ARG A 119 -2.98 -27.18 6.92
C ARG A 119 -4.07 -27.55 5.91
N SER A 120 -5.18 -26.84 5.93
CA SER A 120 -6.30 -27.07 5.03
C SER A 120 -6.94 -25.76 4.60
N PHE A 121 -7.80 -25.81 3.59
CA PHE A 121 -8.56 -24.64 3.18
C PHE A 121 -9.56 -24.18 4.26
N TYR A 122 -9.98 -25.07 5.16
CA TYR A 122 -10.89 -24.72 6.25
C TYR A 122 -10.20 -23.91 7.36
N THR A 123 -8.90 -24.15 7.59
CA THR A 123 -8.14 -23.40 8.61
C THR A 123 -7.86 -21.96 8.18
N PHE A 124 -8.09 -21.60 6.91
CA PHE A 124 -8.07 -20.23 6.41
C PHE A 124 -8.99 -19.29 7.20
N TRP A 125 -10.14 -19.77 7.68
CA TRP A 125 -11.05 -18.97 8.50
C TRP A 125 -10.38 -18.41 9.77
N TYR A 126 -9.44 -19.14 10.36
CA TYR A 126 -8.69 -18.65 11.52
C TYR A 126 -7.82 -17.43 11.22
N ILE A 127 -7.41 -17.25 9.97
CA ILE A 127 -6.64 -16.06 9.55
C ILE A 127 -7.56 -14.84 9.48
N ILE A 128 -8.83 -15.02 9.17
CA ILE A 128 -9.80 -13.93 8.97
C ILE A 128 -10.30 -13.38 10.31
N ILE A 129 -10.45 -14.24 11.33
CA ILE A 129 -10.92 -13.86 12.67
C ILE A 129 -10.21 -12.60 13.21
N PRO A 130 -8.87 -12.51 13.28
CA PRO A 130 -8.22 -11.31 13.80
C PRO A 130 -8.50 -10.05 12.96
N PHE A 131 -8.69 -10.19 11.65
CA PHE A 131 -9.04 -9.04 10.80
C PHE A 131 -10.45 -8.53 11.10
N VAL A 132 -11.42 -9.44 11.17
CA VAL A 132 -12.82 -9.11 11.46
C VAL A 132 -12.96 -8.52 12.85
N LEU A 133 -12.34 -9.14 13.86
CA LEU A 133 -12.41 -8.66 15.24
C LEU A 133 -11.79 -7.26 15.37
N LEU A 134 -10.60 -7.07 14.83
CA LEU A 134 -9.89 -5.79 14.90
C LEU A 134 -10.71 -4.69 14.19
N GLU A 135 -11.23 -4.96 13.00
CA GLU A 135 -12.01 -3.98 12.26
C GLU A 135 -13.37 -3.71 12.91
N PHE A 136 -14.07 -4.74 13.42
CA PHE A 136 -15.33 -4.56 14.15
C PHE A 136 -15.14 -3.72 15.41
N LEU A 137 -14.06 -3.96 16.17
CA LEU A 137 -13.77 -3.22 17.40
C LEU A 137 -13.34 -1.78 17.14
N LEU A 138 -12.43 -1.56 16.19
CA LEU A 138 -11.78 -0.25 16.00
C LEU A 138 -12.46 0.65 14.99
N ARG A 139 -13.11 0.13 13.94
CA ARG A 139 -13.66 0.97 12.87
C ARG A 139 -14.79 1.90 13.34
N PRO A 140 -15.71 1.49 14.23
CA PRO A 140 -16.70 2.42 14.79
C PRO A 140 -16.06 3.56 15.61
N LEU A 141 -14.92 3.31 16.27
CA LEU A 141 -14.17 4.33 17.03
C LEU A 141 -13.36 5.25 16.12
N PHE A 142 -12.82 4.69 15.03
CA PHE A 142 -11.97 5.39 14.06
C PHE A 142 -12.50 5.16 12.64
N PRO A 143 -13.66 5.77 12.30
CA PRO A 143 -14.36 5.48 11.04
C PRO A 143 -13.65 6.03 9.81
N GLN A 144 -12.88 7.10 9.99
CA GLN A 144 -12.18 7.80 8.91
C GLN A 144 -11.04 6.96 8.34
N TYR A 145 -10.85 7.07 7.02
CA TYR A 145 -9.77 6.40 6.29
C TYR A 145 -8.40 6.91 6.76
N LEU A 146 -7.42 6.01 6.80
CA LEU A 146 -6.05 6.27 7.28
C LEU A 146 -6.00 6.67 8.75
N ASN A 147 -6.87 6.06 9.55
CA ASN A 147 -6.81 6.20 11.01
C ASN A 147 -6.36 4.90 11.69
N TRP A 148 -6.49 4.81 13.01
CA TRP A 148 -6.02 3.69 13.82
C TRP A 148 -6.60 2.33 13.40
N ALA A 149 -7.87 2.28 12.99
CA ALA A 149 -8.48 1.05 12.47
C ALA A 149 -7.72 0.54 11.22
N ASP A 150 -7.40 1.43 10.27
CA ASP A 150 -6.63 1.07 9.08
C ASP A 150 -5.19 0.66 9.41
N PHE A 151 -4.53 1.42 10.29
CA PHE A 151 -3.17 1.10 10.71
C PHE A 151 -3.09 -0.29 11.32
N ALA A 152 -4.05 -0.64 12.17
CA ALA A 152 -4.14 -1.92 12.83
C ALA A 152 -4.49 -3.06 11.84
N THR A 153 -5.43 -2.86 10.92
CA THR A 153 -5.74 -3.85 9.86
C THR A 153 -4.56 -4.06 8.91
N PHE A 154 -3.91 -2.99 8.45
CA PHE A 154 -2.71 -3.09 7.61
C PHE A 154 -1.53 -3.73 8.34
N SER A 155 -1.47 -3.61 9.67
CA SER A 155 -0.47 -4.31 10.47
C SER A 155 -0.64 -5.82 10.36
N LEU A 156 -1.87 -6.35 10.34
CA LEU A 156 -2.11 -7.79 10.14
C LEU A 156 -1.60 -8.27 8.77
N TYR A 157 -1.87 -7.53 7.69
CA TYR A 157 -1.29 -7.79 6.36
C TYR A 157 0.24 -7.73 6.39
N PHE A 158 0.79 -6.76 7.11
CA PHE A 158 2.23 -6.60 7.25
C PHE A 158 2.87 -7.79 7.96
N LEU A 159 2.23 -8.32 9.01
CA LEU A 159 2.66 -9.53 9.73
C LEU A 159 2.54 -10.79 8.87
N LEU A 160 1.40 -10.98 8.20
CA LEU A 160 1.18 -12.09 7.28
C LEU A 160 2.28 -12.12 6.22
N GLY A 161 2.57 -10.99 5.59
CA GLY A 161 3.63 -10.87 4.60
C GLY A 161 5.05 -11.14 5.14
N PHE A 162 5.29 -11.01 6.45
CA PHE A 162 6.56 -11.39 7.08
C PHE A 162 6.62 -12.90 7.31
N ILE A 163 5.54 -13.49 7.83
CA ILE A 163 5.42 -14.94 8.08
C ILE A 163 5.54 -15.74 6.78
N LEU A 164 4.96 -15.24 5.67
CA LEU A 164 5.10 -15.85 4.34
C LEU A 164 6.56 -16.05 3.92
N GLN A 165 7.48 -15.16 4.33
CA GLN A 165 8.90 -15.29 4.00
C GLN A 165 9.65 -16.22 4.94
N ILE A 166 9.14 -16.46 6.15
CA ILE A 166 9.70 -17.46 7.07
C ILE A 166 9.35 -18.86 6.58
N ASN A 167 8.07 -19.10 6.24
CA ASN A 167 7.59 -20.42 5.83
C ASN A 167 7.08 -20.42 4.38
N GLN A 168 7.94 -20.85 3.47
CA GLN A 168 7.64 -20.92 2.04
C GLN A 168 6.57 -21.96 1.69
N LYS A 169 6.27 -22.93 2.57
CA LYS A 169 5.17 -23.89 2.37
C LYS A 169 3.82 -23.19 2.26
N ILE A 170 3.66 -22.04 2.93
CA ILE A 170 2.44 -21.25 2.85
C ILE A 170 2.22 -20.74 1.42
N ILE A 171 3.28 -20.29 0.74
CA ILE A 171 3.18 -19.83 -0.66
C ILE A 171 2.76 -20.97 -1.57
N LEU A 172 3.31 -22.18 -1.37
CA LEU A 172 2.90 -23.38 -2.12
C LEU A 172 1.43 -23.76 -1.85
N PHE A 173 0.97 -23.62 -0.61
CA PHE A 173 -0.44 -23.81 -0.26
C PHE A 173 -1.35 -22.79 -0.97
N ILE A 174 -0.93 -21.52 -1.02
CA ILE A 174 -1.65 -20.45 -1.70
C ILE A 174 -1.73 -20.73 -3.20
N GLU A 175 -0.60 -21.09 -3.83
CA GLU A 175 -0.52 -21.47 -5.23
C GLU A 175 -1.47 -22.64 -5.57
N LYS A 176 -1.45 -23.70 -4.76
CA LYS A 176 -2.32 -24.87 -4.95
C LYS A 176 -3.81 -24.52 -4.86
N ASN A 177 -4.18 -23.54 -4.05
CA ASN A 177 -5.58 -23.13 -3.83
C ASN A 177 -5.95 -21.81 -4.51
N VAL A 178 -5.14 -21.32 -5.46
CA VAL A 178 -5.31 -19.98 -6.06
C VAL A 178 -6.71 -19.74 -6.63
N TYR A 179 -7.28 -20.72 -7.34
CA TYR A 179 -8.62 -20.58 -7.91
C TYR A 179 -9.74 -20.58 -6.88
N LYS A 180 -9.53 -21.20 -5.71
CA LYS A 180 -10.50 -21.11 -4.60
C LYS A 180 -10.50 -19.72 -4.00
N PHE A 181 -9.32 -19.11 -3.81
CA PHE A 181 -9.23 -17.71 -3.37
C PHE A 181 -9.83 -16.76 -4.39
N LEU A 182 -9.57 -16.96 -5.69
CA LEU A 182 -10.23 -16.18 -6.76
C LEU A 182 -11.74 -16.33 -6.72
N LEU A 183 -12.24 -17.56 -6.57
CA LEU A 183 -13.68 -17.82 -6.49
C LEU A 183 -14.30 -17.08 -5.29
N ILE A 184 -13.71 -17.19 -4.09
CA ILE A 184 -14.20 -16.44 -2.92
C ILE A 184 -14.16 -14.93 -3.18
N ALA A 185 -13.06 -14.42 -3.73
CA ALA A 185 -12.90 -13.00 -3.98
C ALA A 185 -13.97 -12.48 -4.95
N ILE A 186 -14.17 -13.16 -6.07
CA ILE A 186 -15.19 -12.82 -7.07
C ILE A 186 -16.60 -12.97 -6.49
N SER A 187 -16.90 -14.08 -5.80
CA SER A 187 -18.21 -14.30 -5.19
C SER A 187 -18.56 -13.22 -4.16
N CYS A 188 -17.62 -12.87 -3.27
CA CYS A 188 -17.85 -11.80 -2.30
C CYS A 188 -18.04 -10.44 -2.99
N TRP A 189 -17.28 -10.17 -4.05
CA TRP A 189 -17.44 -8.95 -4.85
C TRP A 189 -18.81 -8.88 -5.54
N SER A 190 -19.24 -9.98 -6.16
CA SER A 190 -20.56 -10.07 -6.78
C SER A 190 -21.69 -9.86 -5.77
N LEU A 191 -21.55 -10.39 -4.55
CA LEU A 191 -22.52 -10.16 -3.47
C LEU A 191 -22.65 -8.67 -3.12
N TYR A 192 -21.55 -7.91 -3.10
CA TYR A 192 -21.61 -6.45 -2.92
C TYR A 192 -22.35 -5.73 -4.03
N LEU A 193 -22.13 -6.15 -5.28
CA LEU A 193 -22.78 -5.51 -6.44
C LEU A 193 -24.29 -5.78 -6.48
N ILE A 194 -24.70 -6.98 -6.10
CA ILE A 194 -26.12 -7.40 -6.12
C ILE A 194 -26.86 -6.82 -4.91
N ASN A 195 -26.21 -6.82 -3.73
CA ASN A 195 -26.84 -6.39 -2.51
C ASN A 195 -26.17 -5.13 -1.95
N LYS A 196 -26.74 -3.98 -2.34
CA LYS A 196 -26.30 -2.66 -1.89
C LYS A 196 -26.33 -2.49 -0.38
N THR A 197 -27.16 -3.25 0.36
CA THR A 197 -27.20 -3.13 1.83
C THR A 197 -25.87 -3.49 2.47
N PHE A 198 -25.11 -4.44 1.91
CA PHE A 198 -23.76 -4.73 2.40
C PHE A 198 -22.79 -3.56 2.19
N LEU A 199 -22.93 -2.82 1.08
CA LEU A 199 -22.12 -1.63 0.81
C LEU A 199 -22.51 -0.49 1.75
N ASP A 200 -23.81 -0.28 1.95
CA ASP A 200 -24.35 0.77 2.81
C ASP A 200 -23.93 0.52 4.27
N ASN A 201 -24.04 -0.71 4.75
CA ASN A 201 -23.64 -1.11 6.10
C ASN A 201 -22.13 -0.90 6.34
N ILE A 202 -21.26 -1.18 5.36
CA ILE A 202 -19.82 -0.92 5.49
C ILE A 202 -19.53 0.58 5.57
N SER A 203 -20.33 1.39 4.89
CA SER A 203 -20.18 2.83 4.84
C SER A 203 -20.56 3.51 6.17
N ILE A 204 -21.29 2.81 7.03
CA ILE A 204 -21.75 3.31 8.33
C ILE A 204 -21.26 2.36 9.44
N PRO A 205 -20.03 2.53 9.93
CA PRO A 205 -19.49 1.70 11.00
C PRO A 205 -20.32 1.78 12.28
N ALA A 206 -20.85 0.65 12.75
CA ALA A 206 -21.68 0.57 13.96
C ALA A 206 -21.54 -0.79 14.63
N TYR A 207 -21.77 -0.88 15.95
CA TYR A 207 -21.75 -2.18 16.65
C TYR A 207 -23.06 -2.97 16.46
N THR A 208 -23.39 -3.31 15.21
CA THR A 208 -24.59 -4.07 14.82
C THR A 208 -24.23 -5.41 14.19
N LEU A 209 -25.18 -6.35 14.20
CA LEU A 209 -25.00 -7.65 13.54
C LEU A 209 -24.83 -7.50 12.02
N ASP A 210 -25.58 -6.60 11.39
CA ASP A 210 -25.50 -6.35 9.95
C ASP A 210 -24.11 -5.82 9.55
N TYR A 211 -23.54 -4.91 10.35
CA TYR A 211 -22.19 -4.44 10.15
C TYR A 211 -21.17 -5.56 10.34
N PHE A 212 -21.34 -6.39 11.37
CA PHE A 212 -20.45 -7.54 11.62
C PHE A 212 -20.41 -8.51 10.42
N PHE A 213 -21.55 -8.90 9.87
CA PHE A 213 -21.60 -9.73 8.66
C PHE A 213 -20.98 -9.04 7.45
N SER A 214 -21.20 -7.74 7.31
CA SER A 214 -20.62 -6.95 6.22
C SER A 214 -19.09 -6.87 6.32
N ILE A 215 -18.51 -6.77 7.52
CA ILE A 215 -17.06 -6.82 7.76
C ILE A 215 -16.49 -8.20 7.45
N ILE A 216 -17.19 -9.28 7.80
CA ILE A 216 -16.76 -10.65 7.46
C ILE A 216 -16.61 -10.76 5.95
N LEU A 217 -17.64 -10.34 5.20
CA LEU A 217 -17.61 -10.35 3.74
C LEU A 217 -16.47 -9.48 3.18
N LYS A 218 -16.23 -8.32 3.81
CA LYS A 218 -15.20 -7.36 3.38
C LYS A 218 -13.81 -7.94 3.54
N ASN A 219 -13.53 -8.53 4.70
CA ASN A 219 -12.23 -9.10 5.01
C ASN A 219 -11.99 -10.38 4.22
N LEU A 220 -13.01 -11.22 4.03
CA LEU A 220 -12.97 -12.36 3.11
C LEU A 220 -12.58 -11.93 1.71
N ASN A 221 -13.26 -10.91 1.16
CA ASN A 221 -12.97 -10.39 -0.16
C ASN A 221 -11.53 -9.86 -0.26
N SER A 222 -11.15 -8.98 0.67
CA SER A 222 -9.85 -8.32 0.69
C SER A 222 -8.69 -9.32 0.77
N ILE A 223 -8.71 -10.23 1.74
CA ILE A 223 -7.62 -11.19 1.92
C ILE A 223 -7.59 -12.24 0.81
N SER A 224 -8.75 -12.64 0.28
CA SER A 224 -8.81 -13.59 -0.83
C SER A 224 -8.23 -13.00 -2.11
N TRP A 225 -8.47 -11.71 -2.41
CA TRP A 225 -7.79 -11.03 -3.52
C TRP A 225 -6.27 -10.99 -3.33
N VAL A 226 -5.79 -10.63 -2.13
CA VAL A 226 -4.35 -10.60 -1.84
C VAL A 226 -3.71 -11.97 -2.04
N LEU A 227 -4.30 -13.03 -1.48
CA LEU A 227 -3.79 -14.40 -1.62
C LEU A 227 -3.91 -14.92 -3.05
N ALA A 228 -4.99 -14.58 -3.76
CA ALA A 228 -5.16 -14.92 -5.17
C ALA A 228 -4.06 -14.30 -6.03
N PHE A 229 -3.75 -13.01 -5.86
CA PHE A 229 -2.68 -12.36 -6.63
C PHE A 229 -1.29 -12.93 -6.29
N ILE A 230 -1.03 -13.25 -5.03
CA ILE A 230 0.21 -13.94 -4.62
C ILE A 230 0.29 -15.32 -5.29
N GLY A 231 -0.79 -16.09 -5.26
CA GLY A 231 -0.85 -17.42 -5.87
C GLY A 231 -0.72 -17.40 -7.39
N LEU A 232 -1.39 -16.46 -8.07
CA LEU A 232 -1.27 -16.26 -9.51
C LEU A 232 0.14 -15.82 -9.89
N GLY A 233 0.72 -14.89 -9.12
CA GLY A 233 2.10 -14.47 -9.30
C GLY A 233 3.08 -15.63 -9.15
N LYS A 234 2.92 -16.46 -8.12
CA LYS A 234 3.74 -17.67 -7.94
C LYS A 234 3.55 -18.68 -9.08
N LYS A 235 2.32 -18.91 -9.52
CA LYS A 235 2.00 -19.91 -10.54
C LYS A 235 2.45 -19.52 -11.95
N PHE A 236 2.28 -18.26 -12.32
CA PHE A 236 2.44 -17.79 -13.70
C PHE A 236 3.61 -16.83 -13.91
N LEU A 237 4.11 -16.19 -12.85
CA LEU A 237 5.13 -15.13 -12.92
C LEU A 237 6.41 -15.46 -12.15
N ASP A 238 6.60 -16.70 -11.70
CA ASP A 238 7.81 -17.15 -10.99
C ASP A 238 8.91 -17.60 -11.94
N PHE A 239 9.38 -16.68 -12.78
CA PHE A 239 10.49 -16.91 -13.70
C PHE A 239 11.53 -15.80 -13.59
N ASN A 240 12.81 -16.17 -13.79
CA ASN A 240 13.89 -15.21 -13.83
C ASN A 240 13.97 -14.56 -15.21
N HIS A 241 14.09 -13.23 -15.25
CA HIS A 241 14.30 -12.48 -16.48
C HIS A 241 15.48 -11.52 -16.33
N ARG A 242 16.24 -11.27 -17.41
CA ARG A 242 17.44 -10.40 -17.40
C ARG A 242 17.19 -8.99 -16.86
N TYR A 243 15.97 -8.46 -17.06
CA TYR A 243 15.59 -7.12 -16.59
C TYR A 243 14.96 -7.11 -15.20
N LEU A 244 14.72 -8.26 -14.56
CA LEU A 244 14.00 -8.34 -13.29
C LEU A 244 14.67 -7.50 -12.20
N ASN A 245 16.00 -7.61 -12.06
CA ASN A 245 16.76 -6.85 -11.07
C ASN A 245 16.72 -5.34 -11.32
N ASP A 246 16.70 -4.93 -12.59
CA ASP A 246 16.62 -3.53 -12.99
C ASP A 246 15.20 -2.96 -12.75
N LEU A 247 14.15 -3.73 -13.05
CA LEU A 247 12.76 -3.35 -12.81
C LEU A 247 12.43 -3.32 -11.32
N ASN A 248 12.98 -4.26 -10.53
CA ASN A 248 12.81 -4.30 -9.08
C ASN A 248 13.36 -3.04 -8.38
N GLN A 249 14.42 -2.43 -8.92
CA GLN A 249 14.92 -1.16 -8.42
C GLN A 249 13.95 0.00 -8.67
N GLY A 250 13.10 -0.10 -9.70
CA GLY A 250 12.15 0.92 -10.12
C GLY A 250 10.82 0.90 -9.38
N ILE A 251 10.48 -0.16 -8.64
CA ILE A 251 9.17 -0.31 -7.98
C ILE A 251 8.84 0.88 -7.07
N LEU A 252 9.76 1.25 -6.18
CA LEU A 252 9.54 2.35 -5.24
C LEU A 252 9.50 3.73 -5.94
N PRO A 253 10.49 4.09 -6.80
CA PRO A 253 10.41 5.33 -7.57
C PRO A 253 9.14 5.46 -8.40
N PHE A 254 8.74 4.39 -9.10
CA PHE A 254 7.54 4.38 -9.92
C PHE A 254 6.28 4.63 -9.06
N TYR A 255 6.17 3.93 -7.93
CA TYR A 255 5.10 4.17 -6.96
C TYR A 255 5.07 5.62 -6.43
N ILE A 256 6.22 6.24 -6.20
CA ILE A 256 6.24 7.63 -5.72
C ILE A 256 5.82 8.61 -6.82
N LEU A 257 6.22 8.38 -8.08
CA LEU A 257 6.00 9.31 -9.19
C LEU A 257 4.61 9.24 -9.82
N HIS A 258 4.09 8.02 -10.02
CA HIS A 258 2.99 7.79 -10.97
C HIS A 258 1.76 8.64 -10.68
N GLN A 259 1.33 8.78 -9.42
CA GLN A 259 0.09 9.50 -9.12
C GLN A 259 0.20 11.00 -9.40
N THR A 260 1.32 11.66 -9.11
CA THR A 260 1.50 13.08 -9.47
C THR A 260 1.31 13.28 -10.96
N VAL A 261 1.88 12.39 -11.77
CA VAL A 261 1.78 12.42 -13.23
C VAL A 261 0.33 12.17 -13.66
N ILE A 262 -0.33 11.16 -13.10
CA ILE A 262 -1.74 10.84 -13.38
C ILE A 262 -2.65 12.03 -13.07
N VAL A 263 -2.47 12.69 -11.91
CA VAL A 263 -3.30 13.83 -11.50
C VAL A 263 -3.10 15.02 -12.44
N ILE A 264 -1.85 15.34 -12.78
CA ILE A 264 -1.55 16.45 -13.71
C ILE A 264 -2.22 16.22 -15.06
N PHE A 265 -2.02 15.06 -15.69
CA PHE A 265 -2.64 14.80 -16.99
C PHE A 265 -4.15 14.59 -16.90
N GLY A 266 -4.61 13.95 -15.82
CA GLY A 266 -6.03 13.73 -15.56
C GLY A 266 -6.81 15.03 -15.44
N TYR A 267 -6.23 16.03 -14.76
CA TYR A 267 -6.82 17.37 -14.65
C TYR A 267 -7.15 17.97 -16.02
N PHE A 268 -6.24 17.89 -16.99
CA PHE A 268 -6.48 18.44 -18.33
C PHE A 268 -7.38 17.55 -19.18
N VAL A 269 -7.12 16.23 -19.22
CA VAL A 269 -7.80 15.29 -20.14
C VAL A 269 -9.27 15.08 -19.76
N VAL A 270 -9.61 15.14 -18.46
CA VAL A 270 -11.01 14.95 -18.02
C VAL A 270 -11.95 16.05 -18.53
N GLN A 271 -11.41 17.22 -18.88
CA GLN A 271 -12.17 18.36 -19.41
C GLN A 271 -12.49 18.24 -20.92
N TRP A 272 -11.87 17.28 -21.61
CA TRP A 272 -12.08 17.11 -23.05
C TRP A 272 -13.45 16.50 -23.35
N ASP A 273 -14.04 16.87 -24.49
CA ASP A 273 -15.30 16.31 -24.97
C ASP A 273 -15.05 15.01 -25.76
N VAL A 274 -14.60 13.98 -25.05
CA VAL A 274 -14.32 12.63 -25.58
C VAL A 274 -14.86 11.58 -24.61
N SER A 275 -14.99 10.33 -25.09
CA SER A 275 -15.57 9.25 -24.29
C SER A 275 -14.73 8.91 -23.05
N ILE A 276 -15.36 8.31 -22.03
CA ILE A 276 -14.68 7.89 -20.80
C ILE A 276 -13.54 6.91 -21.08
N LEU A 277 -13.73 6.00 -22.04
CA LEU A 277 -12.71 5.04 -22.44
C LEU A 277 -11.50 5.73 -23.06
N GLU A 278 -11.71 6.73 -23.92
CA GLU A 278 -10.63 7.51 -24.51
C GLU A 278 -9.87 8.30 -23.43
N LYS A 279 -10.57 8.98 -22.52
CA LYS A 279 -9.94 9.66 -21.37
C LYS A 279 -9.05 8.69 -20.58
N PHE A 280 -9.57 7.51 -20.26
CA PHE A 280 -8.84 6.48 -19.54
C PHE A 280 -7.58 6.04 -20.31
N LEU A 281 -7.71 5.68 -21.59
CA LEU A 281 -6.59 5.20 -22.40
C LEU A 281 -5.51 6.27 -22.58
N ILE A 282 -5.91 7.54 -22.76
CA ILE A 282 -5.01 8.68 -22.90
C ILE A 282 -4.25 8.91 -21.58
N ILE A 283 -4.97 9.03 -20.45
CA ILE A 283 -4.35 9.24 -19.14
C ILE A 283 -3.42 8.08 -18.80
N PHE A 284 -3.88 6.84 -18.98
CA PHE A 284 -3.07 5.64 -18.73
C PHE A 284 -1.78 5.64 -19.56
N THR A 285 -1.89 5.83 -20.88
CA THR A 285 -0.75 5.74 -21.78
C THR A 285 0.26 6.85 -21.53
N ILE A 286 -0.20 8.10 -21.44
CA ILE A 286 0.66 9.25 -21.21
C ILE A 286 1.32 9.17 -19.84
N SER A 287 0.56 8.87 -18.78
CA SER A 287 1.13 8.78 -17.44
C SER A 287 2.13 7.63 -17.32
N PHE A 288 1.89 6.49 -17.97
CA PHE A 288 2.83 5.38 -18.01
C PHE A 288 4.14 5.76 -18.70
N ILE A 289 4.08 6.35 -19.90
CA ILE A 289 5.26 6.77 -20.66
C ILE A 289 6.05 7.83 -19.89
N VAL A 290 5.39 8.85 -19.36
CA VAL A 290 6.04 9.95 -18.64
C VAL A 290 6.66 9.45 -17.33
N THR A 291 5.97 8.57 -16.59
CA THR A 291 6.52 7.98 -15.36
C THR A 291 7.77 7.14 -15.66
N ILE A 292 7.77 6.38 -16.75
CA ILE A 292 8.97 5.65 -17.22
C ILE A 292 10.09 6.64 -17.56
N GLY A 293 9.80 7.70 -18.30
CA GLY A 293 10.77 8.74 -18.66
C GLY A 293 11.43 9.38 -17.43
N LEU A 294 10.62 9.80 -16.46
CA LEU A 294 11.08 10.36 -15.19
C LEU A 294 11.91 9.34 -14.39
N TYR A 295 11.49 8.08 -14.35
CA TYR A 295 12.27 7.02 -13.71
C TYR A 295 13.65 6.85 -14.37
N GLN A 296 13.75 6.89 -15.69
CA GLN A 296 15.05 6.80 -16.39
C GLN A 296 15.97 7.96 -16.02
N ILE A 297 15.43 9.17 -15.84
CA ILE A 297 16.20 10.33 -15.37
C ILE A 297 16.70 10.10 -13.94
N ILE A 298 15.81 9.69 -13.03
CA ILE A 298 16.15 9.40 -11.62
C ILE A 298 17.22 8.31 -11.53
N ARG A 299 17.08 7.23 -12.31
CA ARG A 299 18.01 6.09 -12.29
C ARG A 299 19.44 6.49 -12.63
N ARG A 300 19.65 7.56 -13.41
CA ARG A 300 20.97 8.04 -13.87
C ARG A 300 21.72 8.85 -12.81
N ASN A 301 21.02 9.58 -11.94
CA ASN A 301 21.62 10.50 -10.97
C ASN A 301 21.59 9.93 -9.53
N ASN A 302 22.76 9.81 -8.88
CA ASN A 302 22.87 9.30 -7.51
C ASN A 302 22.13 10.14 -6.45
N MET A 303 22.02 11.45 -6.64
CA MET A 303 21.27 12.33 -5.75
C MET A 303 19.77 12.04 -5.84
N MET A 304 19.24 11.91 -7.06
CA MET A 304 17.84 11.53 -7.27
C MET A 304 17.56 10.12 -6.77
N ARG A 305 18.48 9.16 -7.01
CA ARG A 305 18.38 7.81 -6.45
C ARG A 305 18.21 7.84 -4.93
N PHE A 306 18.95 8.70 -4.23
CA PHE A 306 18.83 8.85 -2.78
C PHE A 306 17.44 9.36 -2.36
N PHE A 307 16.94 10.44 -2.98
CA PHE A 307 15.60 10.96 -2.67
C PHE A 307 14.48 9.98 -2.99
N PHE A 308 14.67 9.07 -3.93
CA PHE A 308 13.70 8.02 -4.26
C PHE A 308 13.98 6.66 -3.58
N GLY A 309 14.86 6.63 -2.57
CA GLY A 309 15.10 5.44 -1.75
C GLY A 309 15.81 4.29 -2.48
N MET A 310 16.49 4.61 -3.58
CA MET A 310 17.27 3.68 -4.39
C MET A 310 18.71 3.59 -3.87
N LYS A 311 19.34 2.43 -4.06
CA LYS A 311 20.78 2.24 -3.79
C LYS A 311 21.64 3.10 -4.71
N ARG A 312 22.82 3.54 -4.27
CA ARG A 312 23.79 4.27 -5.12
C ARG A 312 24.28 3.40 -6.28
N LYS A 313 24.48 3.98 -7.46
CA LYS A 313 25.06 3.29 -8.62
C LYS A 313 26.53 2.95 -8.31
N GLY A 314 26.95 1.71 -8.58
CA GLY A 314 28.32 1.21 -8.33
C GLY A 314 28.52 0.44 -7.01
N VAL A 315 27.50 0.37 -6.15
CA VAL A 315 27.50 -0.58 -5.02
C VAL A 315 26.86 -1.88 -5.51
N ASN A 316 27.68 -2.88 -5.84
CA ASN A 316 27.20 -4.15 -6.42
C ASN A 316 26.19 -4.87 -5.48
N PRO A 317 25.21 -5.57 -6.08
CA PRO A 317 24.14 -6.26 -5.36
C PRO A 317 24.58 -7.43 -4.50
#